data_AF-A0A1N6MWE9-F1
#
_entry.id   AF-A0A1N6MWE9-F1
#
_cell.length_a   1.000
_cell.length_b   1.000
_cell.length_c   1.000
_cell.angle_alpha   90.00
_cell.angle_beta   90.00
_cell.angle_gamma   90.00
#
_symmetry.space_group_name_H-M   'P 1'
#
loop_
_entity.id
_entity.type
_entity.pdbx_description
1 polymer ?
#
loop_
_entity_poly.entity_id
_entity_poly.type
_entity_poly.pdbx_seq_one_letter_code
_entity_poly.pdbx_strand_id
1 'polypeptide(L)' 'MNKYIVTYNGFSNTNTCLVSTQVAIDIDMNNNLAAQFLTILEDNALVHAQELDGNVTRVSVVGIYKL' A
#
# COMPACT_ATOMS: atom_id res chain seq x y z
N MET A 1 -17.85 -5.93 1.79
CA MET A 1 -16.60 -5.17 1.71
C MET A 1 -15.65 -5.68 2.79
N ASN A 2 -14.46 -6.15 2.43
CA ASN A 2 -13.45 -6.59 3.40
C ASN A 2 -12.50 -5.43 3.69
N LYS A 3 -12.00 -5.32 4.92
CA LYS A 3 -11.03 -4.29 5.30
C LYS A 3 -9.67 -4.93 5.54
N TYR A 4 -8.62 -4.32 5.01
CA TYR A 4 -7.24 -4.77 5.17
C TYR A 4 -6.38 -3.64 5.72
N ILE A 5 -5.45 -3.96 6.61
CA ILE A 5 -4.35 -3.06 7.00
C ILE A 5 -3.11 -3.49 6.23
N VAL A 6 -2.55 -2.58 5.45
CA VAL A 6 -1.28 -2.77 4.75
C VAL A 6 -0.21 -1.99 5.48
N THR A 7 0.76 -2.68 6.05
CA THR A 7 1.98 -2.08 6.61
C THR A 7 3.07 -2.06 5.54
N TYR A 8 3.70 -0.91 5.30
CA TYR A 8 4.63 -0.73 4.20
C TYR A 8 5.75 0.27 4.51
N ASN A 9 6.84 0.16 3.73
CA ASN A 9 7.94 1.13 3.69
C ASN A 9 7.96 1.83 2.33
N GLY A 10 7.95 3.16 2.31
CA GLY A 10 8.12 4.00 1.13
C GLY A 10 9.58 4.37 0.90
N PHE A 11 10.06 4.19 -0.34
CA PHE A 11 11.46 4.42 -0.70
C PHE A 11 11.63 5.50 -1.78
N SER A 12 12.70 6.27 -1.65
CA SER A 12 13.20 7.16 -2.69
C SER A 12 13.75 6.40 -3.90
N ASN A 13 14.03 7.13 -4.98
CA ASN A 13 14.75 6.60 -6.15
C ASN A 13 16.18 6.11 -5.83
N THR A 14 16.76 6.51 -4.69
CA THR A 14 18.07 6.09 -4.20
C THR A 14 18.01 4.95 -3.17
N ASN A 15 16.84 4.32 -2.98
CA ASN A 15 16.60 3.25 -2.00
C ASN A 15 16.65 3.68 -0.52
N THR A 16 16.57 4.99 -0.23
CA THR A 16 16.43 5.47 1.15
C THR A 16 14.99 5.27 1.61
N CYS A 17 14.79 4.71 2.81
CA CYS A 17 13.47 4.64 3.43
C CYS A 17 13.05 6.03 3.91
N LEU A 18 11.96 6.56 3.36
CA LEU A 18 11.44 7.89 3.68
C LEU A 18 10.24 7.81 4.63
N VAL A 19 9.38 6.81 4.42
CA VAL A 19 8.15 6.61 5.18
C VAL A 19 8.06 5.15 5.61
N SER A 20 7.63 4.89 6.84
CA SER A 20 7.34 3.55 7.37
C SER A 20 6.05 3.64 8.17
N THR A 21 4.95 3.13 7.62
CA THR A 21 3.62 3.32 8.20
C THR A 21 2.65 2.22 7.75
N GLN A 22 1.36 2.43 8.01
CA GLN A 22 0.27 1.57 7.58
C GLN A 22 -0.90 2.36 7.00
N VAL A 23 -1.68 1.71 6.15
CA VAL A 23 -2.94 2.25 5.60
C VAL A 23 -4.04 1.20 5.72
N ALA A 24 -5.24 1.63 6.10
CA ALA A 24 -6.43 0.78 6.07
C ALA A 24 -7.14 0.95 4.72
N ILE A 25 -7.37 -0.17 4.02
CA ILE A 25 -7.96 -0.20 2.68
C ILE A 25 -9.22 -1.05 2.72
N ASP A 26 -10.32 -0.47 2.25
CA ASP A 26 -11.58 -1.17 2.03
C ASP A 26 -11.60 -1.74 0.61
N ILE A 27 -11.66 -3.06 0.47
CA ILE A 27 -11.68 -3.74 -0.83
C ILE A 27 -12.97 -4.55 -0.99
N ASP A 28 -13.65 -4.33 -2.11
CA ASP A 28 -14.76 -5.16 -2.54
C ASP A 28 -14.31 -6.19 -3.59
N MET A 29 -13.94 -7.38 -3.11
CA MET A 29 -13.51 -8.49 -3.97
C MET A 29 -14.66 -9.12 -4.77
N ASN A 30 -15.92 -8.75 -4.53
CA ASN A 30 -17.02 -9.21 -5.40
C ASN A 30 -16.97 -8.54 -6.77
N ASN A 31 -16.35 -7.36 -6.86
CA ASN A 31 -16.26 -6.53 -8.05
C ASN A 31 -14.84 -6.44 -8.63
N ASN A 32 -13.87 -7.15 -8.03
CA ASN A 32 -12.48 -7.19 -8.48
C ASN A 32 -12.04 -8.63 -8.72
N LEU A 33 -11.17 -8.83 -9.70
CA LEU A 33 -10.56 -10.13 -9.94
C LEU A 33 -9.56 -10.43 -8.81
N ALA A 34 -9.47 -11.70 -8.41
CA ALA A 34 -8.49 -12.14 -7.41
C ALA A 34 -7.05 -11.73 -7.79
N ALA A 35 -6.73 -11.76 -9.09
CA ALA A 35 -5.42 -11.34 -9.60
C ALA A 35 -5.10 -9.85 -9.36
N GLN A 36 -6.10 -8.99 -9.18
CA GLN A 36 -5.92 -7.56 -8.93
C GLN A 36 -5.70 -7.24 -7.45
N PHE A 37 -5.87 -8.21 -6.56
CA PHE A 37 -5.84 -7.97 -5.12
C PHE A 37 -4.55 -7.28 -4.66
N LEU A 38 -3.38 -7.82 -5.04
CA LEU A 38 -2.10 -7.25 -4.63
C LEU A 38 -1.86 -5.87 -5.25
N THR A 39 -2.18 -5.71 -6.54
CA THR A 39 -2.04 -4.42 -7.23
C THR A 39 -2.85 -3.32 -6.57
N ILE A 40 -4.11 -3.60 -6.19
CA ILE A 40 -4.95 -2.63 -5.49
C ILE A 40 -4.31 -2.21 -4.16
N LEU A 41 -3.77 -3.17 -3.39
CA LEU A 41 -3.11 -2.86 -2.12
C LEU A 41 -1.85 -2.02 -2.30
N GLU A 42 -1.01 -2.38 -3.28
CA GLU A 42 0.25 -1.69 -3.60
C GLU A 42 0.01 -0.27 -4.10
N ASP A 43 -0.97 -0.08 -5.00
CA ASP A 43 -1.32 1.24 -5.54
C ASP A 43 -1.84 2.17 -4.43
N ASN A 44 -2.73 1.69 -3.56
CA ASN A 44 -3.23 2.48 -2.44
C ASN A 44 -2.13 2.80 -1.43
N ALA A 45 -1.24 1.85 -1.13
CA ALA A 45 -0.09 2.08 -0.27
C ALA A 45 0.88 3.11 -0.87
N LEU A 46 1.13 3.06 -2.18
CA LEU A 46 1.98 4.02 -2.88
C LEU A 46 1.39 5.43 -2.87
N VAL A 47 0.10 5.57 -3.18
CA VAL A 47 -0.59 6.87 -3.14
C VAL A 47 -0.51 7.48 -1.74
N HIS A 48 -0.85 6.71 -0.70
CA HIS A 48 -0.76 7.19 0.67
C HIS A 48 0.68 7.53 1.07
N ALA A 49 1.68 6.77 0.62
CA ALA A 49 3.09 7.10 0.85
C ALA A 49 3.49 8.43 0.20
N GLN A 50 3.02 8.70 -1.01
CA GLN A 50 3.29 9.93 -1.76
C GLN A 50 2.57 11.15 -1.19
N GLU A 51 1.41 10.97 -0.56
CA GLU A 51 0.72 12.01 0.20
C GLU A 51 1.51 12.42 1.46
N LEU A 52 2.22 11.48 2.09
CA LEU A 52 3.08 11.73 3.24
C LEU A 52 4.44 12.32 2.85
N ASP A 53 5.03 11.83 1.76
CA ASP A 53 6.28 12.37 1.17
C ASP A 53 6.30 12.16 -0.35
N GLY A 54 6.20 13.26 -1.10
CA GLY A 54 6.20 13.25 -2.57
C GLY A 54 7.48 12.76 -3.23
N ASN A 55 8.56 12.51 -2.48
CA ASN A 55 9.79 11.90 -2.99
C ASN A 55 9.74 10.36 -2.99
N VAL A 56 8.67 9.74 -2.49
CA VAL A 56 8.47 8.29 -2.55
C VAL A 56 8.21 7.86 -3.99
N THR A 57 9.02 6.92 -4.47
CA THR A 57 8.94 6.37 -5.84
C THR A 57 8.43 4.93 -5.89
N ARG A 58 8.49 4.22 -4.76
CA ARG A 58 8.02 2.84 -4.63
C ARG A 58 7.68 2.52 -3.18
N VAL A 59 6.92 1.45 -2.98
CA VAL A 59 6.65 0.87 -1.66
C VAL A 59 7.11 -0.58 -1.59
N SER A 60 7.47 -1.03 -0.40
CA SER A 60 7.63 -2.44 -0.06
C SER A 60 6.58 -2.79 0.99
N VAL A 61 5.67 -3.70 0.65
CA VAL A 61 4.68 -4.21 1.59
C VAL A 61 5.36 -5.16 2.56
N VAL A 62 5.29 -4.84 3.85
CA VAL A 62 5.89 -5.61 4.95
C VAL A 62 4.90 -6.60 5.55
N GLY A 63 3.60 -6.29 5.44
CA GLY A 63 2.54 -7.11 6.03
C GLY A 63 1.16 -6.68 5.58
N ILE A 64 0.25 -7.64 5.48
CA ILE A 64 -1.16 -7.46 5.13
C ILE A 64 -1.97 -8.19 6.19
N TYR A 65 -2.83 -7.45 6.90
CA TYR A 65 -3.69 -7.98 7.95
C TYR A 65 -5.14 -7.79 7.55
N LYS A 66 -5.97 -8.81 7.78
CA LYS A 66 -7.43 -8.67 7.65
C LYS A 66 -8.01 -8.17 8.97
N LEU A 67 -8.88 -7.17 8.89
CA LEU A 67 -9.67 -6.67 10.02
C LEU A 67 -10.94 -7.51 10.23
#